data_AF-A0A7K2Q6U6-F1
#
_entry.id   AF-A0A7K2Q6U6-F1
#
_cell.length_a   1.000
_cell.length_b   1.000
_cell.length_c   1.000
_cell.angle_alpha   90.00
_cell.angle_beta   90.00
_cell.angle_gamma   90.00
#
_symmetry.space_group_name_H-M   'P 1'
#
loop_
_entity.id
_entity.type
_entity.pdbx_description
1 polymer ?
#
loop_
_entity_poly.entity_id
_entity_poly.type
_entity_poly.pdbx_seq_one_letter_code
_entity_poly.pdbx_strand_id
1 'polypeptide(L)' 'GTVWINDFHPYLPQAEWGGFGKSGIGRELGPGGLGEYREAKHIYQNLAPRPVRWFAGEVQKDQA' A
#
# COMPACT_ATOMS: atom_id res chain seq x y z
N GLY A 1 0.58 18.50 13.50
CA GLY A 1 -0.43 17.47 13.87
C GLY A 1 -0.25 17.02 15.29
N THR A 2 0.99 17.04 15.79
CA THR A 2 1.34 16.75 17.18
C THR A 2 0.73 17.76 18.15
N VAL A 3 0.26 17.26 19.31
CA VAL A 3 -0.15 18.06 20.47
C VAL A 3 0.76 17.68 21.63
N TRP A 4 1.39 18.67 22.27
CA TRP A 4 2.14 18.48 23.49
C TRP A 4 1.27 18.87 24.70
N ILE A 5 1.35 18.10 25.78
CA ILE A 5 0.64 18.39 27.04
C ILE A 5 1.68 18.82 28.07
N ASN A 6 1.57 20.05 28.58
CA ASN A 6 2.51 20.66 29.54
C ASN A 6 3.98 20.69 29.06
N ASP A 7 4.22 20.66 27.74
CA ASP A 7 5.55 20.66 27.13
C ASP A 7 5.50 21.33 25.75
N PHE A 8 6.65 21.61 25.14
CA PHE A 8 6.74 22.26 23.83
C PHE A 8 8.06 21.95 23.11
N HIS A 9 7.97 21.53 21.83
CA HIS A 9 9.05 21.25 20.87
C HIS A 9 9.72 19.86 20.78
N PRO A 10 9.61 18.90 21.72
CA PRO A 10 10.24 17.60 21.50
C PRO A 10 9.75 16.93 20.22
N TYR A 11 10.70 16.43 19.43
CA TYR A 11 10.48 15.54 18.29
C TYR A 11 11.25 14.25 18.52
N LEU A 12 10.57 13.12 18.42
CA LEU A 12 11.10 11.79 18.73
C LEU A 12 11.03 10.93 17.47
N PRO A 13 12.10 10.22 17.07
CA PRO A 13 12.11 9.45 15.82
C PRO A 13 11.10 8.29 15.80
N GLN A 14 10.61 7.87 16.98
CA GLN A 14 9.61 6.81 17.11
C GLN A 14 8.19 7.28 16.78
N ALA A 15 7.91 8.59 16.90
CA ALA A 15 6.59 9.16 16.67
C ALA A 15 6.56 9.92 15.34
N GLU A 16 5.46 9.77 14.60
CA GLU A 16 5.29 10.45 13.32
C GLU A 16 5.20 11.96 13.47
N TRP A 17 5.73 12.68 12.49
CA TRP A 17 5.69 14.13 12.39
C TRP A 17 5.00 14.58 11.11
N GLY A 18 4.05 15.51 11.22
CA GLY A 18 3.36 16.08 10.07
C GLY A 18 2.12 16.89 10.43
N GLY A 19 1.57 17.57 9.43
CA GLY A 19 0.51 18.58 9.57
C GLY A 19 -0.91 18.10 9.23
N PHE A 20 -1.85 19.04 9.36
CA PHE A 20 -3.20 18.96 8.79
C PHE A 20 -3.50 20.28 8.04
N GLY A 21 -4.48 20.28 7.14
CA GLY A 21 -4.87 21.48 6.39
C GLY A 21 -3.76 21.96 5.44
N LYS A 22 -3.46 23.27 5.48
CA LYS A 22 -2.42 23.87 4.63
C LYS A 22 -0.98 23.59 5.10
N SER A 23 -0.79 22.88 6.22
CA SER A 23 0.53 22.56 6.76
C SER A 23 1.24 21.39 6.06
N GLY A 24 0.64 20.81 5.01
CA GLY A 24 1.24 19.75 4.19
C GLY A 24 0.47 18.43 4.21
N ILE A 25 1.00 17.45 3.46
CA ILE A 25 0.46 16.10 3.29
C ILE A 25 1.58 15.10 3.62
N GLY A 26 1.21 13.94 4.17
CA GLY A 26 2.14 12.88 4.54
C GLY A 26 2.63 12.96 5.99
N ARG A 27 3.52 12.04 6.35
CA ARG A 27 4.18 11.97 7.66
C ARG A 27 5.65 11.60 7.48
N GLU A 28 6.51 12.21 8.28
CA GLU A 28 7.91 11.81 8.44
C GLU A 28 8.11 11.12 9.79
N LEU A 29 9.29 10.53 10.03
CA LEU A 29 9.61 9.75 11.23
C LEU A 29 8.69 8.52 11.43
N GLY A 30 8.97 7.71 12.47
CA GLY A 30 8.17 6.54 12.79
C GLY A 30 8.03 5.53 11.63
N PRO A 31 7.10 4.56 11.77
CA PRO A 31 6.81 3.62 10.71
C PRO A 31 6.21 4.27 9.45
N GLY A 32 5.37 5.31 9.61
CA GLY A 32 4.77 6.04 8.50
C GLY A 32 5.81 6.71 7.60
N GLY A 33 6.79 7.40 8.19
CA GLY A 33 7.87 8.05 7.43
C GLY A 33 8.74 7.07 6.66
N LEU A 34 8.98 5.86 7.19
CA LEU A 34 9.65 4.81 6.41
C LEU A 34 8.77 4.28 5.27
N GLY A 35 7.44 4.29 5.47
CA GLY A 35 6.45 3.94 4.45
C GLY A 35 6.51 4.85 3.23
N GLU A 36 6.76 6.14 3.40
CA GLU A 36 6.85 7.13 2.30
C GLU A 36 7.98 6.82 1.30
N TYR A 37 9.01 6.06 1.72
CA TYR A 37 10.12 5.62 0.87
C TYR A 37 9.95 4.21 0.31
N ARG A 38 8.77 3.60 0.47
CA ARG A 38 8.46 2.24 0.01
C ARG A 38 7.24 2.26 -0.90
N GLU A 39 7.26 1.40 -1.90
CA GLU A 39 6.12 1.21 -2.80
C GLU A 39 5.58 -0.22 -2.65
N ALA A 40 4.27 -0.35 -2.40
CA ALA A 40 3.62 -1.65 -2.31
C ALA A 40 3.48 -2.26 -3.70
N LYS A 41 3.94 -3.51 -3.85
CA LYS A 41 3.77 -4.29 -5.09
C LYS A 41 2.92 -5.53 -4.80
N HIS A 42 1.75 -5.60 -5.42
CA HIS A 42 0.92 -6.80 -5.36
C HIS A 42 1.41 -7.82 -6.39
N ILE A 43 1.78 -9.02 -5.91
CA ILE A 43 2.17 -10.14 -6.76
C ILE A 43 1.12 -11.23 -6.59
N TYR A 44 0.41 -11.52 -7.68
CA TYR A 44 -0.56 -12.61 -7.75
C TYR A 44 -0.05 -13.67 -8.71
N GLN A 45 0.04 -14.92 -8.24
CA GLN A 45 0.43 -16.06 -9.04
C GLN A 45 -0.68 -17.11 -9.03
N ASN A 46 -1.23 -17.41 -10.20
CA ASN A 46 -2.12 -18.55 -10.35
C ASN A 46 -1.28 -19.84 -10.44
N LEU A 47 -1.37 -20.69 -9.42
CA LEU A 47 -0.64 -21.96 -9.35
C LEU A 47 -1.24 -23.06 -10.23
N ALA A 48 -2.46 -22.87 -10.74
CA ALA A 48 -3.16 -23.80 -11.64
C ALA A 48 -3.92 -23.02 -12.73
N PRO A 49 -3.21 -22.42 -13.71
CA PRO A 49 -3.84 -21.65 -14.77
C PRO A 49 -4.76 -22.53 -15.60
N ARG A 50 -6.01 -22.09 -15.76
CA ARG A 50 -6.99 -22.71 -16.64
C ARG A 50 -7.54 -21.65 -17.62
N PRO A 51 -7.87 -22.04 -18.85
CA PRO A 51 -8.50 -21.13 -19.80
C PRO A 51 -9.80 -20.56 -19.21
N VAL A 52 -9.97 -19.24 -19.28
CA VAL A 52 -11.17 -18.56 -18.77
C VAL A 52 -12.42 -18.90 -19.59
N ARG A 53 -12.25 -19.31 -20.87
CA ARG A 53 -13.35 -19.67 -21.80
C ARG A 53 -14.44 -18.58 -21.94
N TRP A 54 -14.05 -17.31 -21.81
CA TRP A 54 -14.96 -16.16 -21.92
C TRP A 54 -15.62 -16.03 -23.31
N PHE A 55 -14.87 -16.31 -24.38
CA PHE A 55 -15.42 -16.40 -25.73
C PHE A 55 -15.73 -17.85 -26.09
N ALA A 56 -16.82 -18.06 -26.83
CA ALA A 56 -17.13 -19.35 -27.44
C ALA A 56 -16.01 -19.72 -28.42
N GLY A 57 -15.31 -20.82 -28.14
CA GLY A 57 -14.39 -21.44 -29.09
C GLY A 57 -15.09 -22.62 -29.77
N GLU A 58 -14.66 -22.98 -30.98
CA GLU A 58 -15.08 -24.25 -31.56
C GLU A 58 -14.66 -25.40 -30.64
N VAL A 59 -15.60 -26.31 -30.38
CA VAL A 59 -15.33 -27.53 -29.64
C VAL A 59 -14.47 -28.40 -30.56
N GLN A 60 -13.18 -28.53 -30.24
CA GLN A 60 -12.36 -29.60 -30.82
C GLN A 60 -12.98 -30.92 -30.35
N LYS A 61 -13.81 -31.52 -31.20
CA LYS A 61 -14.18 -32.93 -31.07
C LYS A 61 -12.93 -33.70 -31.44
N ASP A 62 -12.21 -34.23 -30.46
CA ASP A 62 -11.38 -35.43 -30.60
C ASP A 62 -10.81 -35.80 -29.23
N GLN A 63 -11.46 -36.77 -28.59
CA GLN A 63 -10.82 -37.98 -28.08
C GLN A 63 -11.95 -38.95 -27.67
N ALA A 64 -12.07 -40.01 -28.47
CA ALA A 64 -12.76 -41.24 -28.11
C ALA A 64 -11.98 -41.99 -27.02
#